data_AF-A0A938TCM9-F1
#
_entry.id   AF-A0A938TCM9-F1
#
_cell.length_a   1.000
_cell.length_b   1.000
_cell.length_c   1.000
_cell.angle_alpha   90.00
_cell.angle_beta   90.00
_cell.angle_gamma   90.00
#
_symmetry.space_group_name_H-M   'P 1'
#
loop_
_entity.id
_entity.type
_entity.pdbx_description
1 polymer ?
#
loop_
_entity_poly.entity_id
_entity_poly.type
_entity_poly.pdbx_seq_one_letter_code
_entity_poly.pdbx_strand_id
1 'polypeptide(L)'
;MPREIKEDQNYKDKLLKLIPSEIVAAYLVILGILSNEEITIQETNITVIVHWVVFGIILILTPVYLRKFQNVMKLSQLILTSLSFVVWSYSLGGPFAVSNFYHSTIASILLILWTLAAPTFVKTNPINQ
;
A
#
# COMPACT_ATOMS: atom_id res chain seq x y z
N MET A 1 0.47 -13.57 14.29
CA MET A 1 1.52 -12.65 14.80
C MET A 1 0.84 -11.32 15.13
N PRO A 2 1.07 -10.71 16.30
CA PRO A 2 0.53 -9.37 16.58
C PRO A 2 1.04 -8.38 15.53
N ARG A 3 0.13 -7.60 14.93
CA ARG A 3 0.47 -6.70 13.82
C ARG A 3 1.32 -5.52 14.27
N GLU A 4 1.15 -5.05 15.50
CA GLU A 4 1.89 -3.91 16.02
C GLU A 4 3.40 -4.19 16.17
N ILE A 5 4.24 -3.25 15.72
CA ILE A 5 5.70 -3.34 15.79
C ILE A 5 6.20 -2.92 17.18
N LYS A 6 6.99 -3.77 17.83
CA LYS A 6 7.69 -3.43 19.08
C LYS A 6 9.13 -2.96 18.78
N GLU A 7 9.74 -2.24 19.72
CA GLU A 7 11.06 -1.60 19.51
C GLU A 7 12.22 -2.61 19.47
N ASP A 8 12.05 -3.75 20.13
CA ASP A 8 12.99 -4.87 20.23
C ASP A 8 12.96 -5.82 19.02
N GLN A 9 12.07 -5.58 18.06
CA GLN A 9 11.93 -6.46 16.90
C GLN A 9 13.02 -6.22 15.86
N ASN A 10 13.49 -7.32 15.27
CA ASN A 10 14.48 -7.29 14.21
C ASN A 10 13.92 -6.69 12.90
N TYR A 11 14.82 -6.43 11.95
CA TYR A 11 14.48 -5.87 10.65
C TYR A 11 13.42 -6.69 9.89
N LYS A 12 13.53 -8.02 9.90
CA LYS A 12 12.61 -8.93 9.17
C LYS A 12 11.18 -8.81 9.70
N ASP A 13 11.00 -8.77 11.01
CA ASP A 13 9.68 -8.63 11.63
C ASP A 13 9.02 -7.30 11.25
N LYS A 14 9.81 -6.22 11.26
CA LYS A 14 9.35 -4.88 10.85
C LYS A 14 8.93 -4.86 9.40
N LEU A 15 9.76 -5.43 8.52
CA LEU A 15 9.48 -5.57 7.10
C LEU A 15 8.14 -6.27 6.86
N LEU A 16 7.95 -7.46 7.43
CA LEU A 16 6.72 -8.23 7.23
C LEU A 16 5.47 -7.50 7.75
N LYS A 17 5.59 -6.74 8.85
CA LYS A 17 4.46 -5.99 9.43
C LYS A 17 4.10 -4.73 8.64
N LEU A 18 5.05 -4.15 7.91
CA LEU A 18 4.84 -2.96 7.09
C LEU A 18 4.26 -3.27 5.72
N ILE A 19 4.39 -4.50 5.20
CA ILE A 19 3.79 -4.93 3.93
C ILE A 19 2.26 -5.07 4.09
N PRO A 20 1.43 -4.26 3.41
CA PRO A 20 -0.03 -4.29 3.54
C PRO A 20 -0.66 -5.40 2.67
N SER A 21 -0.21 -6.65 2.84
CA SER A 21 -0.58 -7.79 1.97
C SER A 21 -2.08 -7.98 1.76
N GLU A 22 -2.87 -7.94 2.82
CA GLU A 22 -4.32 -8.18 2.78
C GLU A 22 -5.06 -7.06 2.04
N ILE A 23 -4.62 -5.81 2.26
CA ILE A 23 -5.17 -4.64 1.59
C ILE A 23 -4.81 -4.64 0.11
N VAL A 24 -3.55 -4.97 -0.21
CA VAL A 24 -3.07 -5.08 -1.60
C VAL A 24 -3.81 -6.18 -2.35
N ALA A 25 -4.05 -7.32 -1.72
CA ALA A 25 -4.83 -8.41 -2.32
C ALA A 25 -6.26 -7.96 -2.64
N ALA A 26 -6.94 -7.30 -1.70
CA ALA A 26 -8.28 -6.75 -1.93
C ALA A 26 -8.28 -5.73 -3.09
N TYR A 27 -7.29 -4.84 -3.13
CA TYR A 27 -7.14 -3.87 -4.21
C TYR A 27 -6.95 -4.53 -5.57
N LEU A 28 -6.10 -5.55 -5.68
CA LEU A 28 -5.88 -6.31 -6.91
C LEU A 28 -7.15 -6.96 -7.44
N VAL A 29 -7.97 -7.54 -6.56
CA VAL A 29 -9.26 -8.12 -6.96
C VAL A 29 -10.17 -7.05 -7.56
N ILE A 30 -10.24 -5.87 -6.93
CA ILE A 30 -11.06 -4.77 -7.44
C ILE A 30 -10.53 -4.28 -8.80
N LEU A 31 -9.21 -4.14 -8.97
CA LEU A 31 -8.62 -3.78 -10.26
C LEU A 31 -8.96 -4.80 -11.36
N GLY A 32 -8.93 -6.10 -11.03
CA GLY A 32 -9.33 -7.15 -11.96
C GLY A 32 -10.80 -7.04 -12.38
N ILE A 33 -11.69 -6.70 -11.45
CA ILE A 33 -13.11 -6.46 -11.76
C ILE A 33 -13.27 -5.26 -12.70
N LEU A 34 -12.60 -4.14 -12.40
CA LEU A 34 -12.66 -2.91 -13.20
C LEU A 34 -12.05 -3.06 -14.60
N SER A 35 -11.11 -3.99 -14.79
CA SER A 35 -10.45 -4.21 -16.08
C SER A 35 -11.27 -5.04 -17.07
N ASN A 36 -12.36 -5.67 -16.62
CA ASN A 36 -13.19 -6.55 -17.45
C ASN A 36 -14.40 -5.84 -18.10
N GLU A 37 -14.54 -4.52 -17.90
CA GLU A 37 -15.60 -3.73 -18.53
C GLU A 37 -15.15 -3.27 -19.93
N GLU A 38 -15.99 -3.43 -20.95
CA GLU A 38 -15.74 -2.90 -22.30
C GLU A 38 -15.85 -1.37 -22.26
N ILE A 39 -14.74 -0.65 -22.44
CA ILE A 39 -14.69 0.81 -22.29
C ILE A 39 -14.97 1.52 -23.62
N THR A 40 -16.03 2.33 -23.66
CA THR A 40 -16.34 3.28 -24.74
C THR A 40 -15.62 4.62 -24.50
N ILE A 41 -15.37 5.44 -25.54
CA ILE A 41 -14.60 6.70 -25.44
C ILE A 41 -15.16 7.66 -24.35
N GLN A 42 -16.48 7.72 -24.17
CA GLN A 42 -17.15 8.54 -23.15
C GLN A 42 -16.96 7.99 -21.71
N GLU A 43 -16.70 6.70 -21.56
CA GLU A 43 -16.50 6.02 -20.29
C GLU A 43 -15.08 6.20 -19.76
N THR A 44 -14.12 6.57 -20.62
CA THR A 44 -12.71 6.80 -20.23
C THR A 44 -12.57 7.74 -19.02
N ASN A 45 -13.32 8.84 -18.97
CA ASN A 45 -13.29 9.78 -17.84
C ASN A 45 -13.88 9.17 -16.56
N ILE A 46 -14.95 8.39 -16.70
CA ILE A 46 -15.62 7.72 -15.57
C ILE A 46 -14.69 6.63 -15.01
N THR A 47 -14.04 5.84 -15.88
CA THR A 47 -13.09 4.80 -15.49
C THR A 47 -11.94 5.40 -14.67
N VAL A 48 -11.36 6.52 -15.09
CA VAL A 48 -10.30 7.22 -14.34
C VAL A 48 -10.81 7.63 -12.95
N ILE A 49 -11.99 8.24 -12.87
CA ILE A 49 -12.60 8.68 -11.60
C ILE A 49 -12.82 7.48 -10.67
N VAL A 50 -13.39 6.39 -11.17
CA VAL A 50 -13.66 5.18 -10.39
C VAL A 50 -12.37 4.60 -9.81
N HIS A 51 -11.30 4.52 -10.59
CA HIS A 51 -10.00 4.04 -10.10
C HIS A 51 -9.45 4.93 -8.98
N TRP A 52 -9.56 6.25 -9.11
CA TRP A 52 -9.12 7.19 -8.07
C TRP A 52 -9.97 7.09 -6.80
N VAL A 53 -11.28 6.93 -6.94
CA VAL A 53 -12.20 6.74 -5.82
C VAL A 53 -11.88 5.44 -5.08
N VAL A 54 -11.72 4.32 -5.79
CA VAL A 54 -11.33 3.03 -5.20
C VAL A 54 -9.99 3.16 -4.47
N PHE A 55 -8.98 3.73 -5.11
CA PHE A 55 -7.68 3.97 -4.48
C PHE A 55 -7.81 4.80 -3.20
N GLY A 56 -8.54 5.91 -3.24
CA GLY A 56 -8.77 6.77 -2.07
C GLY A 56 -9.49 6.05 -0.93
N ILE A 57 -10.52 5.27 -1.24
CA ILE A 57 -11.26 4.47 -0.26
C ILE A 57 -10.32 3.45 0.41
N ILE A 58 -9.55 2.69 -0.37
CA ILE A 58 -8.65 1.67 0.19
C ILE A 58 -7.51 2.31 0.98
N LEU A 59 -6.99 3.45 0.52
CA LEU A 59 -5.98 4.22 1.23
C LEU A 59 -6.49 4.64 2.62
N ILE A 60 -7.72 5.13 2.73
CA ILE A 60 -8.35 5.49 4.01
C ILE A 60 -8.65 4.25 4.86
N LEU A 61 -9.11 3.16 4.23
CA LEU A 61 -9.38 1.92 4.92
C LEU A 61 -8.12 1.27 5.49
N THR A 62 -6.94 1.49 4.90
CA THR A 62 -5.67 0.90 5.37
C THR A 62 -5.39 1.20 6.86
N PRO A 63 -5.26 2.47 7.29
CA PRO A 63 -5.02 2.79 8.70
C PRO A 63 -6.24 2.49 9.58
N VAL A 64 -7.47 2.63 9.06
CA VAL A 64 -8.71 2.32 9.81
C VAL A 64 -8.77 0.83 10.14
N TYR A 65 -8.47 -0.03 9.17
CA TYR A 65 -8.45 -1.48 9.33
C TYR A 65 -7.38 -1.92 10.33
N LEU A 66 -6.16 -1.38 10.19
CA LEU A 66 -5.06 -1.68 11.12
C LEU A 66 -5.39 -1.28 12.56
N ARG A 67 -6.01 -0.12 12.75
CA ARG A 67 -6.36 0.37 14.09
C ARG A 67 -7.51 -0.44 14.69
N LYS A 68 -8.58 -0.69 13.93
CA LYS A 68 -9.83 -1.28 14.44
C LYS A 68 -9.77 -2.81 14.56
N PHE A 69 -9.11 -3.49 13.63
CA PHE A 69 -9.11 -4.96 13.56
C PHE A 69 -7.77 -5.58 13.91
N GLN A 70 -6.67 -4.83 13.78
CA GLN A 70 -5.32 -5.33 14.09
C GLN A 70 -4.70 -4.68 15.33
N ASN A 71 -5.46 -3.83 16.03
CA ASN A 71 -5.06 -3.13 17.27
C ASN A 71 -3.71 -2.39 17.17
N VAL A 72 -3.39 -1.85 16.00
CA VAL A 72 -2.17 -1.04 15.82
C VAL A 72 -2.44 0.37 16.32
N MET A 73 -1.74 0.76 17.40
CA MET A 73 -1.87 2.08 18.03
C MET A 73 -0.74 3.03 17.62
N LYS A 74 0.41 2.50 17.21
CA LYS A 74 1.55 3.30 16.76
C LYS A 74 1.25 4.06 15.47
N LEU A 75 1.19 5.39 15.58
CA LEU A 75 0.93 6.28 14.45
C LEU A 75 1.99 6.13 13.34
N SER A 76 3.27 5.94 13.69
CA SER A 76 4.35 5.71 12.72
C SER A 76 4.09 4.47 11.86
N GLN A 77 3.59 3.39 12.45
CA GLN A 77 3.25 2.18 11.71
C GLN A 77 2.04 2.40 10.80
N LEU A 78 0.99 3.07 11.28
CA LEU A 78 -0.19 3.37 10.47
C LEU A 78 0.19 4.20 9.23
N ILE A 79 1.01 5.23 9.41
CA ILE A 79 1.49 6.09 8.32
C ILE A 79 2.37 5.29 7.34
N LEU A 80 3.37 4.55 7.84
CA LEU A 80 4.29 3.80 6.98
C LEU A 80 3.59 2.68 6.21
N THR A 81 2.62 1.99 6.81
CA THR A 81 1.84 0.96 6.11
C THR A 81 0.90 1.59 5.08
N SER A 82 0.33 2.77 5.36
CA SER A 82 -0.47 3.51 4.36
C SER A 82 0.37 3.97 3.18
N LEU A 83 1.57 4.51 3.44
CA LEU A 83 2.52 4.89 2.38
C LEU A 83 3.01 3.67 1.60
N SER A 84 3.17 2.54 2.27
CA SER A 84 3.45 1.26 1.59
C SER A 84 2.32 0.89 0.63
N PHE A 85 1.05 1.04 1.02
CA PHE A 85 -0.05 0.81 0.10
C PHE A 85 0.02 1.74 -1.12
N VAL A 86 0.36 3.03 -0.95
CA VAL A 86 0.53 3.96 -2.07
C VAL A 86 1.62 3.46 -3.04
N VAL A 87 2.80 3.11 -2.54
CA VAL A 87 3.91 2.62 -3.37
C VAL A 87 3.53 1.33 -4.10
N TRP A 88 2.90 0.39 -3.40
CA TRP A 88 2.42 -0.85 -4.00
C TRP A 88 1.36 -0.58 -5.08
N SER A 89 0.38 0.28 -4.81
CA SER A 89 -0.64 0.64 -5.79
C SER A 89 -0.04 1.28 -7.04
N TYR A 90 0.97 2.16 -6.89
CA TYR A 90 1.66 2.75 -8.03
C TYR A 90 2.35 1.69 -8.90
N SER A 91 2.94 0.66 -8.28
CA SER A 91 3.58 -0.45 -9.00
C SER A 91 2.61 -1.44 -9.64
N LEU A 92 1.41 -1.62 -9.07
CA LEU A 92 0.38 -2.53 -9.60
C LEU A 92 -0.45 -1.87 -10.70
N GLY A 93 -0.39 -0.55 -10.81
CA GLY A 93 -1.25 0.22 -11.69
C GLY A 93 -2.59 0.58 -11.02
N GLY A 94 -3.64 0.69 -11.81
CA GLY A 94 -4.92 1.27 -11.38
C GLY A 94 -4.98 2.75 -11.74
N PRO A 95 -5.29 3.69 -10.81
CA PRO A 95 -5.53 5.09 -11.14
C PRO A 95 -4.33 5.74 -11.84
N PHE A 96 -3.12 5.32 -11.48
CA PHE A 96 -1.90 5.82 -12.09
C PHE A 96 -1.73 5.35 -13.52
N ALA A 97 -2.05 4.08 -13.82
CA ALA A 97 -1.89 3.49 -15.15
C ALA A 97 -2.94 3.99 -16.15
N VAL A 98 -4.17 4.25 -15.67
CA VAL A 98 -5.22 4.89 -16.49
C VAL A 98 -5.02 6.41 -16.62
N SER A 99 -4.07 6.99 -15.86
CA SER A 99 -3.65 8.38 -15.97
C SER A 99 -2.33 8.50 -16.74
N ASN A 100 -2.03 9.67 -17.31
CA ASN A 100 -0.79 9.91 -18.06
C ASN A 100 0.49 10.02 -17.21
N PHE A 101 0.47 9.58 -15.94
CA PHE A 101 1.56 9.78 -14.98
C PHE A 101 2.32 8.49 -14.63
N TYR A 102 1.96 7.34 -15.21
CA TYR A 102 2.58 6.07 -14.90
C TYR A 102 3.83 5.77 -15.72
N HIS A 103 4.91 5.42 -15.03
CA HIS A 103 6.16 4.94 -15.62
C HIS A 103 6.59 3.63 -14.96
N SER A 104 6.56 2.51 -15.69
CA SER A 104 6.79 1.18 -15.10
C SER A 104 8.20 1.02 -14.49
N THR A 105 9.23 1.63 -15.10
CA THR A 105 10.60 1.62 -14.57
C THR A 105 10.69 2.33 -13.23
N ILE A 106 10.08 3.52 -13.13
CA ILE A 106 10.05 4.30 -11.88
C ILE A 106 9.27 3.53 -10.82
N ALA A 107 8.14 2.93 -11.19
CA ALA A 107 7.29 2.18 -10.28
C ALA A 107 8.01 0.96 -9.68
N SER A 108 8.74 0.22 -10.51
CA SER A 108 9.52 -0.95 -10.09
C SER A 108 10.68 -0.56 -9.17
N ILE A 109 11.44 0.47 -9.53
CA ILE A 109 12.54 0.98 -8.70
C ILE A 109 12.02 1.48 -7.35
N LEU A 110 10.94 2.26 -7.37
CA LEU A 110 10.32 2.80 -6.15
C LEU A 110 9.85 1.68 -5.23
N LEU A 111 9.21 0.63 -5.76
CA LEU A 111 8.75 -0.51 -4.96
C LEU A 111 9.91 -1.23 -4.26
N ILE A 112 10.99 -1.51 -4.99
CA ILE A 112 12.17 -2.21 -4.44
C ILE A 112 12.82 -1.36 -3.35
N LEU A 113 13.11 -0.09 -3.65
CA LEU A 113 13.76 0.81 -2.70
C LEU A 113 12.89 1.04 -1.47
N TRP A 114 11.59 1.25 -1.64
CA TRP A 114 10.65 1.43 -0.54
C TRP A 114 10.56 0.19 0.35
N THR A 115 10.48 -1.01 -0.24
CA THR A 115 10.39 -2.26 0.52
C THR A 115 11.61 -2.45 1.42
N LEU A 116 12.80 -2.10 0.93
CA LEU A 116 14.04 -2.18 1.71
C LEU A 116 14.16 -1.05 2.76
N ALA A 117 13.68 0.16 2.42
CA ALA A 117 13.81 1.35 3.27
C ALA A 117 12.75 1.45 4.36
N ALA A 118 11.51 1.02 4.12
CA ALA A 118 10.38 1.21 5.05
C ALA A 118 10.67 0.78 6.51
N PRO A 119 11.34 -0.36 6.78
CA PRO A 119 11.64 -0.79 8.15
C PRO A 119 12.63 0.10 8.89
N THR A 120 13.51 0.81 8.18
CA THR A 120 14.57 1.63 8.79
C THR A 120 14.02 2.91 9.41
N PHE A 121 12.84 3.37 8.96
CA PHE A 121 12.13 4.50 9.54
C PHE A 121 11.45 4.18 10.89
N VAL A 122 11.36 2.90 11.27
CA VAL A 122 10.81 2.50 12.57
C VAL A 122 11.94 2.34 13.58
N LYS A 123 11.90 3.11 14.67
CA LYS A 123 12.88 3.02 15.77
C LYS A 123 13.14 1.57 16.17
N THR A 124 14.41 1.18 16.15
CA THR A 124 14.90 -0.11 16.65
C THR A 124 15.70 0.21 17.88
N ASN A 125 15.40 -0.42 19.02
CA ASN A 125 16.39 -0.44 20.09
C ASN A 125 17.51 -1.37 19.65
N PRO A 126 18.79 -0.94 19.74
CA PRO A 126 19.89 -1.86 19.55
C PRO A 126 19.71 -2.96 20.60
N ILE A 127 19.37 -4.16 20.14
CA ILE A 127 19.43 -5.35 20.98
C ILE A 127 20.90 -5.43 21.41
N ASN A 128 21.16 -5.38 22.72
CA ASN A 128 22.46 -5.74 23.28
C ASN A 128 22.81 -7.12 22.69
N GLN A 129 23.80 -7.13 21.78
CA GLN A 129 24.38 -8.36 21.27
C GLN A 129 25.01 -9.16 22.41
#